data_AF-A0A165NWR0-F1
#
_entry.id   AF-A0A165NWR0-F1
#
_cell.length_a   1.000
_cell.length_b   1.000
_cell.length_c   1.000
_cell.angle_alpha   90.00
_cell.angle_beta   90.00
_cell.angle_gamma   90.00
#
_symmetry.space_group_name_H-M   'P 1'
#
loop_
_entity.id
_entity.type
_entity.pdbx_description
1 polymer ?
#
loop_
_entity_poly.entity_id
_entity_poly.type
_entity_poly.pdbx_seq_one_letter_code
_entity_poly.pdbx_strand_id
1 'polypeptide(L)' 'MNEIGVQQFKNEVAIGDVISASTLHHSYCGEVLAIEDKHCVIKENDLKFHIYFNEMWIFYKS' A
#
# COMPACT_ATOMS: atom_id res chain seq x y z
N MET A 1 6.70 7.54 3.31
CA MET A 1 5.55 8.48 3.43
C MET A 1 5.62 9.17 4.78
N ASN A 2 5.18 10.43 4.88
CA ASN A 2 5.04 11.12 6.17
C ASN A 2 3.66 10.80 6.80
N GLU A 3 3.44 11.25 8.05
CA GLU A 3 2.20 10.94 8.79
C GLU A 3 0.92 11.40 8.07
N ILE A 4 0.94 12.58 7.45
CA ILE A 4 -0.21 13.10 6.68
C ILE A 4 -0.55 12.16 5.52
N GLY A 5 0.44 11.71 4.76
CA GLY A 5 0.22 10.77 3.67
C GLY A 5 -0.32 9.42 4.17
N VAL A 6 0.15 8.94 5.32
CA VAL A 6 -0.36 7.69 5.91
C VAL A 6 -1.84 7.81 6.28
N GLN A 7 -2.25 8.95 6.84
CA GLN A 7 -3.67 9.22 7.13
C GLN A 7 -4.51 9.29 5.85
N GLN A 8 -4.00 9.95 4.80
CA GLN A 8 -4.68 9.97 3.50
C GLN A 8 -4.85 8.56 2.93
N PHE A 9 -3.78 7.75 2.94
CA PHE A 9 -3.85 6.35 2.52
C PHE A 9 -4.92 5.57 3.29
N LYS A 10 -4.92 5.65 4.63
CA LYS A 10 -5.87 4.94 5.49
C LYS A 10 -7.33 5.40 5.31
N ASN A 11 -7.55 6.62 4.80
CA ASN A 11 -8.89 7.15 4.53
C ASN A 11 -9.40 6.79 3.12
N GLU A 12 -8.51 6.65 2.14
CA GLU A 12 -8.88 6.46 0.72
C GLU A 12 -8.85 4.99 0.29
N VAL A 13 -8.05 4.17 0.96
CA VAL A 13 -7.81 2.77 0.63
C VAL A 13 -8.47 1.86 1.67
N ALA A 14 -9.19 0.85 1.18
CA ALA A 14 -9.86 -0.19 1.94
C ALA A 14 -9.35 -1.58 1.55
N ILE A 15 -9.63 -2.57 2.40
CA ILE A 15 -9.37 -3.98 2.09
C ILE A 15 -10.23 -4.38 0.88
N GLY A 16 -9.62 -5.06 -0.08
CA GLY A 16 -10.19 -5.44 -1.38
C GLY A 16 -9.93 -4.44 -2.51
N ASP A 17 -9.43 -3.24 -2.22
CA ASP A 17 -9.05 -2.29 -3.26
C ASP A 17 -7.79 -2.78 -4.00
N VAL A 18 -7.72 -2.54 -5.31
CA VAL A 18 -6.50 -2.73 -6.08
C VAL A 18 -5.71 -1.42 -6.09
N ILE A 19 -4.47 -1.49 -5.61
CA ILE A 19 -3.57 -0.34 -5.58
C ILE A 19 -2.28 -0.62 -6.33
N SER A 20 -1.69 0.43 -6.90
CA SER A 20 -0.29 0.49 -7.29
C SER A 20 0.48 1.29 -6.24
N ALA A 21 1.43 0.67 -5.55
CA ALA A 21 2.25 1.31 -4.53
C ALA A 21 3.73 1.29 -4.92
N SER A 22 4.37 2.46 -4.93
CA SER A 22 5.78 2.59 -5.28
C SER A 22 6.65 2.83 -4.05
N THR A 23 7.72 2.05 -3.94
CA THR A 23 8.81 2.22 -2.98
C THR A 23 10.07 2.72 -3.70
N LEU A 24 11.16 2.95 -2.96
CA LEU A 24 12.45 3.34 -3.56
C LEU A 24 13.01 2.30 -4.54
N HIS A 25 12.73 1.02 -4.32
CA HIS A 25 13.37 -0.09 -5.04
C HIS A 25 12.42 -0.82 -5.98
N HIS A 26 11.12 -0.75 -5.74
CA HIS A 26 10.14 -1.54 -6.48
C HIS A 26 8.75 -0.90 -6.49
N SER A 27 7.99 -1.18 -7.54
CA SER A 27 6.57 -0.83 -7.65
C SER A 27 5.75 -2.10 -7.59
N TYR A 28 4.78 -2.13 -6.68
CA TYR A 28 3.91 -3.27 -6.46
C TYR A 28 2.50 -2.93 -6.97
N CYS A 29 1.81 -3.90 -7.55
CA CYS A 29 0.43 -3.71 -8.00
C CYS A 29 -0.43 -4.90 -7.58
N GLY A 30 -1.42 -4.66 -6.72
CA GLY A 30 -2.18 -5.77 -6.15
C GLY A 30 -3.36 -5.36 -5.29
N GLU A 31 -4.13 -6.37 -4.90
CA GLU A 31 -5.29 -6.25 -4.01
C GLU A 31 -4.84 -6.06 -2.55
N VAL A 32 -5.40 -5.08 -1.85
CA VAL A 32 -5.11 -4.82 -0.44
C VAL A 32 -5.80 -5.88 0.42
N LEU A 33 -5.02 -6.66 1.15
CA LEU A 33 -5.51 -7.70 2.04
C LEU A 33 -5.66 -7.21 3.49
N ALA A 34 -4.79 -6.29 3.93
CA ALA A 34 -4.79 -5.75 5.28
C ALA A 34 -4.15 -4.36 5.32
N ILE A 35 -4.64 -3.52 6.24
CA ILE A 35 -4.09 -2.19 6.51
C ILE A 35 -3.79 -2.14 8.00
N GLU A 36 -2.50 -2.21 8.33
CA GLU A 36 -2.01 -2.19 9.71
C GLU A 36 -1.53 -0.78 10.09
N ASP A 37 -1.05 -0.61 11.32
CA ASP A 37 -0.61 0.71 11.76
C ASP A 37 0.60 1.24 10.95
N LYS A 38 1.57 0.36 10.64
CA LYS A 38 2.87 0.70 10.04
C LYS A 38 3.06 0.26 8.58
N HIS A 39 2.19 -0.61 8.07
CA HIS A 39 2.32 -1.17 6.73
C HIS A 39 0.95 -1.59 6.20
N CYS A 40 0.88 -1.85 4.90
CA CYS A 40 -0.23 -2.59 4.29
C CYS A 40 0.27 -3.90 3.70
N VAL A 41 -0.65 -4.84 3.50
CA VAL A 41 -0.37 -6.11 2.82
C VAL A 41 -1.14 -6.10 1.50
N ILE A 42 -0.44 -6.35 0.39
CA ILE A 42 -1.08 -6.52 -0.91
C ILE A 42 -0.82 -7.90 -1.50
N LYS A 43 -1.73 -8.38 -2.35
CA LYS A 43 -1.62 -9.61 -3.13
C LYS A 43 -1.36 -9.30 -4.60
N GLU A 44 -0.24 -9.78 -5.12
CA GLU A 44 0.12 -9.68 -6.55
C GLU A 44 0.51 -11.07 -7.07
N ASN A 45 -0.21 -11.58 -8.08
CA ASN A 45 0.07 -12.87 -8.75
C ASN A 45 0.33 -14.03 -7.75
N ASP A 46 -0.53 -14.16 -6.74
CA ASP A 46 -0.48 -15.14 -5.63
C ASP A 46 0.62 -14.96 -4.58
N LEU A 47 1.47 -13.95 -4.72
CA LEU A 47 2.42 -13.54 -3.69
C LEU A 47 1.82 -12.46 -2.80
N LYS A 48 2.23 -12.45 -1.52
CA LYS A 48 1.86 -11.42 -0.55
C LYS A 48 3.06 -10.54 -0.25
N PHE A 49 2.86 -9.23 -0.32
CA PHE A 49 3.90 -8.24 -0.06
C PHE A 49 3.49 -7.34 1.10
N HIS A 50 4.42 -7.14 2.04
CA HIS A 50 4.28 -6.16 3.10
C HIS A 50 4.96 -4.88 2.66
N ILE A 51 4.18 -3.80 2.51
CA ILE A 51 4.69 -2.51 2.09
C ILE A 51 4.62 -1.56 3.27
N TYR A 52 5.78 -1.21 3.82
CA TYR A 52 5.86 -0.32 4.97
C TYR A 52 5.64 1.13 4.54
N PHE A 53 4.85 1.87 5.33
CA PHE A 53 4.48 3.24 4.98
C PHE A 53 5.67 4.20 4.97
N ASN A 54 6.69 3.96 5.79
CA ASN A 54 7.93 4.74 5.77
C ASN A 54 8.70 4.58 4.44
N GLU A 55 8.57 3.44 3.76
CA GLU A 55 9.22 3.12 2.48
C GLU A 55 8.38 3.48 1.25
N MET A 56 7.06 3.64 1.41
CA MET A 56 6.14 4.00 0.34
C MET A 56 6.23 5.50 0.01
N TRP A 57 6.34 5.84 -1.27
CA TRP A 57 6.44 7.24 -1.74
C TRP A 57 5.11 7.75 -2.30
N ILE A 58 4.46 6.92 -3.11
CA ILE A 58 3.21 7.25 -3.78
C ILE A 58 2.38 5.98 -3.94
N PHE A 59 1.06 6.16 -3.97
CA PHE A 59 0.13 5.11 -4.33
C PHE A 59 -0.94 5.65 -5.28
N TYR A 60 -1.54 4.75 -6.04
CA TYR A 60 -2.70 5.02 -6.89
C TYR A 60 -3.71 3.90 -6.68
N LYS A 61 -4.98 4.27 -6.45
CA LYS A 61 -6.10 3.34 -6.40
C LYS A 61 -6.70 3.19 -7.80
N SER A 62 -6.87 1.94 -8.26
CA SER A 62 -7.43 1.60 -9.58
C SER A 62 -8.93 1.32 -9.53
#